data_AF-A0AAW6IHE7-F1
#
_entry.id   AF-A0AAW6IHE7-F1
#
_cell.length_a   1.000
_cell.length_b   1.000
_cell.length_c   1.000
_cell.angle_alpha   90.00
_cell.angle_beta   90.00
_cell.angle_gamma   90.00
#
_symmetry.space_group_name_H-M   'P 1'
#
loop_
_entity.id
_entity.type
_entity.pdbx_description
1 polymer ?
#
loop_
_entity_poly.entity_id
_entity_poly.type
_entity_poly.pdbx_seq_one_letter_code
_entity_poly.pdbx_strand_id
1 'polypeptide(L)'
;MDNEKRKDNGRERANKGGRPVKGAAEKLKYRITVKMATEDYYLLKSKAKSAGISAGEFIRGCITKGGVKERLSKEHGDLIRKLCGMANNLNQLARKANAEGYTSVFIPCRTLVIEIDNLVNRIRL
;
A
#
# COMPACT_ATOMS: atom_id res chain seq x y z
N MET A 1 -3.81 -54.17 2.58
CA MET A 1 -2.73 -55.06 3.03
C MET A 1 -1.51 -54.83 2.13
N ASP A 2 -1.11 -53.58 1.94
CA ASP A 2 -0.30 -52.75 2.86
C ASP A 2 1.17 -53.13 2.75
N ASN A 3 1.98 -52.29 2.12
CA ASN A 3 3.00 -51.61 2.90
C ASN A 3 3.55 -50.39 2.15
N GLU A 4 3.15 -49.24 2.68
CA GLU A 4 3.63 -47.91 2.36
C GLU A 4 5.14 -47.84 2.59
N LYS A 5 5.91 -47.59 1.52
CA LYS A 5 7.34 -47.29 1.62
C LYS A 5 7.49 -45.98 2.38
N ARG A 6 7.78 -46.09 3.67
CA ARG A 6 8.17 -45.02 4.59
C ARG A 6 9.22 -44.13 3.91
N LYS A 7 8.86 -42.88 3.63
CA LYS A 7 9.83 -41.82 3.34
C LYS A 7 10.66 -41.62 4.59
N ASP A 8 11.92 -42.00 4.51
CA ASP A 8 12.94 -41.74 5.52
C ASP A 8 13.02 -40.22 5.73
N ASN A 9 12.50 -39.76 6.86
CA ASN A 9 12.64 -38.39 7.33
C ASN A 9 14.12 -38.16 7.58
N GLY A 10 14.77 -37.48 6.63
CA GLY A 10 16.17 -37.07 6.68
C GLY A 10 16.46 -36.40 8.01
N ARG A 11 17.03 -37.19 8.93
CA ARG A 11 17.52 -36.73 10.22
C ARG A 11 18.54 -35.64 9.94
N GLU A 12 18.15 -34.39 10.24
CA GLU A 12 19.06 -33.26 10.29
C GLU A 12 20.24 -33.64 11.17
N ARG A 13 21.43 -33.71 10.55
CA ARG A 13 22.68 -33.88 11.27
C ARG A 13 22.89 -32.60 12.07
N ALA A 14 22.44 -32.59 13.32
CA ALA A 14 22.68 -31.50 14.25
C ALA A 14 24.19 -31.43 14.55
N ASN A 15 24.88 -30.48 13.94
CA ASN A 15 26.28 -30.21 14.20
C ASN A 15 26.42 -29.64 15.63
N LYS A 16 26.98 -30.43 16.56
CA LYS A 16 27.09 -30.14 18.00
C LYS A 16 28.14 -29.07 18.34
N GLY A 17 27.96 -27.83 17.90
CA GLY A 17 28.79 -26.72 18.40
C GLY A 17 28.97 -25.51 17.48
N GLY A 18 28.31 -25.48 16.31
CA GLY A 18 28.35 -24.33 15.41
C GLY A 18 27.19 -23.36 15.64
N ARG A 19 27.33 -22.12 15.12
CA ARG A 19 26.20 -21.19 15.01
C ARG A 19 25.06 -21.91 14.25
N PRO A 20 23.83 -21.95 14.79
CA PRO A 20 22.69 -22.59 14.14
C PRO A 20 22.54 -22.10 12.70
N VAL A 21 22.30 -23.03 11.78
CA VAL A 21 22.09 -22.72 10.37
C VAL A 21 20.75 -21.99 10.25
N LYS A 22 20.76 -20.80 9.66
CA LYS A 22 19.51 -20.06 9.37
C LYS A 22 18.63 -20.88 8.43
N GLY A 23 17.34 -20.96 8.73
CA GLY A 23 16.35 -21.59 7.87
C GLY A 23 16.29 -20.93 6.49
N ALA A 24 15.76 -21.65 5.50
CA ALA A 24 15.69 -21.16 4.12
C ALA A 24 14.95 -19.81 3.99
N ALA A 25 13.94 -19.56 4.83
CA ALA A 25 13.16 -18.32 4.86
C ALA A 25 13.92 -17.12 5.47
N GLU A 26 14.85 -17.37 6.40
CA GLU A 26 15.60 -16.31 7.09
C GLU A 26 16.89 -15.92 6.36
N LYS A 27 17.33 -16.77 5.42
CA LYS A 27 18.55 -16.56 4.66
C LYS A 27 18.28 -15.58 3.51
N LEU A 28 19.02 -14.47 3.49
CA LEU A 28 19.04 -13.53 2.36
C LEU A 28 19.70 -14.19 1.14
N LYS A 29 18.92 -14.98 0.38
CA LYS A 29 19.41 -15.79 -0.75
C LYS A 29 19.49 -15.01 -2.07
N TYR A 30 18.55 -14.09 -2.28
CA TYR A 30 18.40 -13.39 -3.56
C TYR A 30 19.14 -12.04 -3.53
N ARG A 31 19.81 -11.71 -4.64
CA ARG A 31 20.52 -10.43 -4.81
C ARG A 31 19.86 -9.62 -5.90
N ILE A 32 19.61 -8.34 -5.61
CA ILE A 32 19.14 -7.34 -6.57
C ILE A 32 20.27 -6.31 -6.73
N THR A 33 20.67 -6.03 -7.96
CA THR A 33 21.64 -4.97 -8.28
C THR A 33 20.88 -3.75 -8.80
N VAL A 34 21.18 -2.57 -8.25
CA VAL A 34 20.55 -1.30 -8.68
C VAL A 34 21.65 -0.37 -9.18
N LYS A 35 21.46 0.20 -10.37
CA LYS A 35 22.28 1.30 -10.87
C LYS A 35 21.62 2.61 -10.45
N MET A 36 22.40 3.55 -9.92
CA MET A 36 21.91 4.82 -9.40
C MET A 36 22.69 5.96 -10.03
N ALA A 37 22.05 7.13 -10.17
CA ALA A 37 22.78 8.36 -10.40
C ALA A 37 23.64 8.69 -9.16
N THR A 38 24.68 9.49 -9.36
CA THR A 38 25.62 9.87 -8.31
C THR A 38 24.90 10.50 -7.11
N GLU A 39 23.93 11.40 -7.37
CA GLU A 39 23.15 12.08 -6.35
C GLU A 39 22.33 11.10 -5.50
N ASP A 40 21.56 10.22 -6.14
CA ASP A 40 20.74 9.21 -5.47
C ASP A 40 21.57 8.26 -4.59
N TYR A 41 22.75 7.87 -5.08
CA TYR A 41 23.66 7.02 -4.33
C TYR A 41 24.14 7.70 -3.04
N TYR A 42 24.54 8.96 -3.11
CA TYR A 42 24.98 9.70 -1.92
C TYR A 42 23.83 10.04 -0.98
N LEU A 43 22.63 10.28 -1.51
CA LEU A 43 21.42 10.44 -0.71
C LEU A 43 21.10 9.17 0.11
N LEU A 44 21.12 8.00 -0.54
CA LEU A 44 20.95 6.72 0.15
C LEU A 44 22.02 6.52 1.21
N LYS A 45 23.29 6.77 0.88
CA LYS A 45 24.42 6.61 1.81
C LYS A 45 24.28 7.52 3.03
N SER A 46 23.87 8.78 2.81
CA SER A 46 23.62 9.75 3.87
C SER A 46 22.49 9.29 4.80
N LYS A 47 21.34 8.91 4.23
CA LYS A 47 20.18 8.43 4.99
C LYS A 47 20.49 7.17 5.80
N ALA A 48 21.19 6.20 5.19
CA ALA A 48 21.60 4.97 5.87
C ALA A 48 22.56 5.26 7.03
N LYS A 49 23.54 6.17 6.83
CA LYS A 49 24.46 6.62 7.87
C LYS A 49 23.73 7.30 9.03
N SER A 50 22.81 8.22 8.74
CA SER A 50 22.01 8.90 9.76
C SER A 50 21.12 7.94 10.56
N ALA A 51 20.65 6.87 9.92
CA ALA A 51 19.90 5.81 10.57
C ALA A 51 20.78 4.76 11.29
N GLY A 52 22.11 4.86 11.18
CA GLY A 52 23.04 3.92 11.83
C GLY A 52 23.02 2.50 11.25
N ILE A 53 22.52 2.32 10.02
CA ILE A 53 22.35 0.99 9.39
C ILE A 53 23.02 0.93 8.02
N SER A 54 23.18 -0.29 7.49
CA SER A 54 23.73 -0.47 6.13
C SER A 54 22.72 0.00 5.07
N ALA A 55 23.22 0.43 3.90
CA ALA A 55 22.36 0.85 2.78
C ALA A 55 21.39 -0.27 2.33
N GLY A 56 21.83 -1.53 2.32
CA GLY A 56 20.97 -2.65 1.99
C GLY A 56 19.89 -2.91 3.05
N GLU A 57 20.18 -2.67 4.32
CA GLU A 57 19.20 -2.77 5.39
C GLU A 57 18.20 -1.61 5.36
N PHE A 58 18.68 -0.40 5.05
CA PHE A 58 17.84 0.76 4.81
C PHE A 58 16.85 0.49 3.67
N ILE A 59 17.31 0.00 2.52
CA ILE A 59 16.44 -0.35 1.39
C ILE A 59 15.44 -1.44 1.77
N ARG A 60 15.89 -2.53 2.44
CA ARG A 60 14.98 -3.58 2.91
C ARG A 60 13.91 -3.03 3.86
N GLY A 61 14.31 -2.16 4.80
CA GLY A 61 13.41 -1.47 5.71
C GLY A 61 12.40 -0.60 4.96
N CYS A 62 12.82 0.11 3.92
CA CYS A 62 11.92 0.87 3.05
C CYS A 62 10.95 -0.04 2.30
N ILE A 63 11.38 -1.20 1.81
CA ILE A 63 10.49 -2.16 1.13
C ILE A 63 9.45 -2.73 2.11
N THR A 64 9.85 -3.07 3.34
CA THR A 64 8.96 -3.68 4.34
C THR A 64 8.04 -2.67 5.03
N LYS A 65 8.52 -1.45 5.30
CA LYS A 65 7.81 -0.43 6.10
C LYS A 65 7.38 0.81 5.31
N GLY A 66 8.16 1.20 4.31
CA GLY A 66 7.98 2.42 3.54
C GLY A 66 7.28 2.18 2.21
N GLY A 67 6.31 1.25 2.20
CA GLY A 67 5.69 0.69 1.01
C GLY A 67 5.49 1.71 -0.11
N VAL A 68 5.86 1.32 -1.33
CA VAL A 68 5.49 2.07 -2.53
C VAL A 68 3.97 2.15 -2.49
N LYS A 69 3.42 3.36 -2.31
CA LYS A 69 1.97 3.57 -2.34
C LYS A 69 1.51 3.10 -3.70
N GLU A 70 0.73 2.02 -3.71
CA GLU A 70 0.21 1.46 -4.95
C GLU A 70 -0.47 2.59 -5.73
N ARG A 71 -0.23 2.62 -7.04
CA ARG A 71 -0.93 3.58 -7.90
C ARG A 71 -2.42 3.36 -7.67
N LEU A 72 -3.17 4.44 -7.39
CA LEU A 72 -4.62 4.37 -7.22
C LEU A 72 -5.20 3.47 -8.32
N SER A 73 -5.87 2.39 -7.92
CA SER A 73 -6.45 1.47 -8.89
C SER A 73 -7.43 2.26 -9.76
N LYS A 74 -7.72 1.74 -10.97
CA LYS A 74 -8.68 2.39 -11.87
C LYS A 74 -10.01 2.68 -11.17
N GLU A 75 -10.45 1.76 -10.30
CA GLU A 75 -11.64 1.91 -9.47
C GLU A 75 -11.54 3.09 -8.49
N HIS A 76 -10.42 3.25 -7.78
CA HIS A 76 -10.21 4.41 -6.90
C HIS A 76 -10.19 5.72 -7.69
N GLY A 77 -9.58 5.72 -8.89
CA GLY A 77 -9.62 6.86 -9.80
C GLY A 77 -11.03 7.24 -10.23
N ASP A 78 -11.88 6.25 -10.49
CA ASP A 78 -13.29 6.47 -10.87
C ASP A 78 -14.13 6.96 -9.69
N LEU A 79 -13.86 6.50 -8.47
CA LEU A 79 -14.48 7.03 -7.24
C LEU A 79 -14.12 8.51 -7.02
N ILE A 80 -12.86 8.87 -7.22
CA ILE A 80 -12.41 10.28 -7.11
C ILE A 80 -13.10 11.14 -8.17
N ARG A 81 -13.19 10.67 -9.42
CA ARG A 81 -13.91 11.40 -10.47
C ARG A 81 -15.39 11.59 -10.14
N LYS A 82 -16.05 10.57 -9.61
CA LYS A 82 -17.44 10.67 -9.15
C LYS A 82 -17.59 11.71 -8.05
N LEU A 83 -16.70 11.71 -7.06
CA LEU A 83 -16.68 12.71 -5.99
C LEU A 83 -16.51 14.13 -6.53
N CYS A 84 -15.60 14.34 -7.49
CA CYS A 84 -15.48 15.64 -8.17
C CYS A 84 -16.78 16.06 -8.89
N GLY A 85 -17.49 15.10 -9.50
CA GLY A 85 -18.82 15.34 -10.09
C GLY A 85 -19.86 15.82 -9.07
N MET A 86 -19.78 15.36 -7.82
CA MET A 86 -20.68 15.78 -6.74
C MET A 86 -20.53 17.26 -6.39
N ALA A 87 -19.31 17.82 -6.50
CA ALA A 87 -19.10 19.25 -6.31
C ALA A 87 -19.85 20.09 -7.37
N ASN A 88 -19.89 19.60 -8.62
CA ASN A 88 -20.69 20.24 -9.68
C ASN A 88 -22.19 20.14 -9.39
N ASN A 89 -22.66 18.99 -8.92
CA ASN A 89 -24.07 18.82 -8.51
C ASN A 89 -24.43 19.79 -7.38
N LEU A 90 -23.56 19.95 -6.37
CA LEU A 90 -23.78 20.90 -5.28
C LEU A 90 -23.88 22.35 -5.79
N ASN A 91 -23.00 22.73 -6.72
CA ASN A 91 -23.03 24.06 -7.34
C ASN A 91 -24.34 24.29 -8.14
N GLN A 92 -24.84 23.27 -8.82
CA GLN A 92 -26.14 23.33 -9.51
C GLN A 92 -27.29 23.49 -8.52
N LEU A 93 -27.27 22.76 -7.40
CA LEU A 93 -28.28 22.92 -6.35
C LEU A 93 -28.24 24.30 -5.71
N ALA A 94 -27.05 24.88 -5.48
CA ALA A 94 -26.93 26.24 -4.97
C ALA A 94 -27.56 27.27 -5.93
N ARG A 95 -27.28 27.15 -7.24
CA ARG A 95 -27.88 28.02 -8.26
C ARG A 95 -29.39 27.85 -8.33
N LYS A 96 -29.88 26.60 -8.27
CA LYS A 96 -31.32 26.30 -8.28
C LYS A 96 -32.02 26.86 -7.04
N ALA A 97 -31.41 26.75 -5.86
CA ALA A 97 -31.93 27.32 -4.63
C ALA A 97 -32.09 28.84 -4.71
N ASN A 98 -31.12 29.53 -5.32
CA ASN A 98 -31.17 30.97 -5.52
C ASN A 98 -32.27 31.40 -6.51
N ALA A 99 -32.59 30.55 -7.49
CA ALA A 99 -33.61 30.85 -8.52
C ALA A 99 -35.04 30.47 -8.08
N GLU A 100 -35.20 29.32 -7.42
CA GLU A 100 -36.50 28.69 -7.15
C GLU A 100 -36.84 28.61 -5.65
N GLY A 101 -35.93 29.07 -4.78
CA GLY A 101 -36.06 28.98 -3.32
C GLY A 101 -35.54 27.67 -2.73
N TYR A 102 -35.28 27.67 -1.41
CA TYR A 102 -34.62 26.56 -0.73
C TYR A 102 -35.45 25.28 -0.64
N THR A 103 -36.78 25.39 -0.66
CA THR A 103 -37.68 24.23 -0.52
C THR A 103 -37.53 23.26 -1.69
N SER A 104 -37.26 23.76 -2.90
CA SER A 104 -37.15 22.96 -4.13
C SER A 104 -35.86 22.11 -4.19
N VAL A 105 -34.86 22.43 -3.36
CA VAL A 105 -33.56 21.75 -3.33
C VAL A 105 -33.34 20.92 -2.07
N PHE A 106 -34.24 20.95 -1.09
CA PHE A 106 -34.07 20.26 0.19
C PHE A 106 -33.83 18.75 0.03
N ILE A 107 -34.72 18.06 -0.70
CA ILE A 107 -34.59 16.61 -0.92
C ILE A 107 -33.34 16.30 -1.77
N PRO A 108 -33.10 16.94 -2.94
CA PRO A 108 -31.88 16.71 -3.71
C PRO A 108 -30.58 16.95 -2.93
N CYS A 109 -30.54 17.98 -2.10
CA CYS A 109 -29.37 18.30 -1.29
C CYS A 109 -29.09 17.21 -0.24
N ARG A 110 -30.14 16.73 0.44
CA ARG A 110 -30.02 15.62 1.39
C ARG A 110 -29.50 14.34 0.72
N THR A 111 -30.02 14.01 -0.46
CA THR A 111 -29.54 12.86 -1.24
C THR A 111 -28.07 13.01 -1.63
N LEU A 112 -27.68 14.20 -2.09
CA LEU A 112 -26.29 14.48 -2.48
C LEU A 112 -25.31 14.28 -1.31
N VAL A 113 -25.67 14.71 -0.10
CA VAL A 113 -24.84 14.52 1.10
C VAL A 113 -24.65 13.03 1.42
N ILE A 114 -25.72 12.23 1.34
CA ILE A 114 -25.65 10.77 1.57
C ILE A 114 -24.73 10.10 0.54
N GLU A 115 -24.83 10.49 -0.72
CA GLU A 115 -23.97 9.94 -1.77
C GLU A 115 -22.49 10.35 -1.60
N ILE A 116 -22.23 11.59 -1.18
CA ILE A 116 -20.86 12.05 -0.84
C ILE A 116 -20.29 11.20 0.30
N ASP A 117 -21.06 11.01 1.38
CA ASP A 117 -20.63 10.21 2.53
C ASP A 117 -20.28 8.76 2.12
N ASN A 118 -21.15 8.14 1.32
CA ASN A 118 -20.91 6.80 0.77
C ASN A 118 -19.65 6.73 -0.10
N LEU A 119 -19.40 7.74 -0.94
CA LEU A 119 -18.19 7.79 -1.77
C LEU A 119 -16.92 7.98 -0.93
N VAL A 120 -16.95 8.86 0.07
CA VAL A 120 -15.82 9.09 0.98
C VAL A 120 -15.49 7.82 1.76
N ASN A 121 -16.50 7.12 2.28
CA ASN A 121 -16.31 5.85 3.00
C ASN A 121 -15.67 4.76 2.10
N ARG A 122 -15.98 4.75 0.80
CA ARG A 122 -15.37 3.84 -0.18
C ARG A 122 -13.95 4.20 -0.58
N ILE A 123 -13.58 5.48 -0.49
CA ILE A 123 -12.22 5.97 -0.80
C ILE A 123 -11.27 5.75 0.38
N ARG A 124 -11.77 5.76 1.62
CA ARG A 124 -10.97 5.69 2.87
C ARG A 124 -10.50 4.27 3.24
N LEU A 125 -10.48 3.32 2.30
CA LEU A 125 -9.88 2.00 2.52
C LEU A 125 -8.35 2.11 2.58
#